data_AF-A0A9X5HD68-F1
#
_entry.id   AF-A0A9X5HD68-F1
#
_cell.length_a   1.000
_cell.length_b   1.000
_cell.length_c   1.000
_cell.angle_alpha   90.00
_cell.angle_beta   90.00
_cell.angle_gamma   90.00
#
_symmetry.space_group_name_H-M   'P 1'
#
loop_
_entity.id
_entity.type
_entity.pdbx_description
1 polymer ?
#
loop_
_entity_poly.entity_id
_entity_poly.type
_entity_poly.pdbx_seq_one_letter_code
_entity_poly.pdbx_strand_id
1 'polypeptide(L)'
;RNALLCQLTADACGLPVVAGPAEAAAFGNVLVQARAQGRVGDLPAMRRLLAATQPLTWYEPRGDTRRWETARARLAGGPPGLP
;
A
#
# COMPACT_ATOMS: atom_id res chain seq x y z
N ARG A 1 -4.82 -0.20 12.27
CA ARG A 1 -5.01 0.33 10.89
C ARG A 1 -4.94 1.85 10.94
N ASN A 2 -4.03 2.50 10.22
CA ASN A 2 -3.93 3.97 10.19
C ASN A 2 -4.52 4.50 8.87
N ALA A 3 -5.83 4.74 8.87
CA ALA A 3 -6.57 5.19 7.68
C ALA A 3 -6.06 6.53 7.15
N LEU A 4 -5.65 7.43 8.04
CA LEU A 4 -5.09 8.73 7.67
C LEU A 4 -3.78 8.54 6.89
N LEU A 5 -2.84 7.73 7.39
CA LEU A 5 -1.59 7.47 6.70
C LEU A 5 -1.83 6.86 5.31
N CYS A 6 -2.70 5.86 5.20
CA CYS A 6 -3.02 5.23 3.91
C CYS A 6 -3.61 6.24 2.91
N GLN A 7 -4.52 7.12 3.37
CA GLN A 7 -5.08 8.16 2.52
C GLN A 7 -4.02 9.18 2.09
N LEU A 8 -3.18 9.63 3.03
CA LEU A 8 -2.09 10.55 2.73
C LEU A 8 -1.11 9.94 1.71
N THR A 9 -0.78 8.65 1.83
CA THR A 9 0.04 7.93 0.86
C THR A 9 -0.63 7.89 -0.52
N ALA A 10 -1.94 7.60 -0.60
CA ALA A 10 -2.67 7.60 -1.87
C ALA A 10 -2.65 8.99 -2.52
N ASP A 11 -2.91 10.04 -1.73
CA ASP A 11 -2.89 11.43 -2.20
C ASP A 11 -1.48 11.87 -2.64
N ALA A 12 -0.44 11.44 -1.92
CA ALA A 12 0.96 11.80 -2.22
C ALA A 12 1.50 11.12 -3.47
N CYS A 13 1.15 9.84 -3.66
CA CYS A 13 1.59 9.07 -4.81
C CYS A 13 0.72 9.30 -6.06
N GLY A 14 -0.49 9.84 -5.90
CA GLY A 14 -1.47 9.93 -6.98
C GLY A 14 -1.92 8.54 -7.48
N LEU A 15 -1.79 7.51 -6.65
CA LEU A 15 -2.10 6.12 -6.98
C LEU A 15 -3.00 5.51 -5.91
N PRO A 16 -3.92 4.59 -6.28
CA PRO A 16 -4.71 3.85 -5.31
C PRO A 16 -3.82 3.08 -4.33
N VAL A 17 -4.14 3.16 -3.05
CA VAL A 17 -3.49 2.35 -2.01
C VAL A 17 -4.44 1.26 -1.56
N VAL A 18 -3.97 0.01 -1.60
CA VAL A 18 -4.69 -1.16 -1.09
C VAL A 18 -4.06 -1.60 0.22
N ALA A 19 -4.79 -1.44 1.33
CA ALA A 19 -4.32 -1.83 2.66
C ALA A 19 -4.93 -3.16 3.11
N GLY A 20 -4.07 -4.14 3.34
CA GLY A 20 -4.40 -5.43 3.94
C GLY A 20 -4.35 -5.44 5.48
N PRO A 21 -4.52 -6.61 6.09
CA PRO A 21 -4.35 -6.80 7.54
C PRO A 21 -2.90 -6.54 7.99
N ALA A 22 -2.70 -6.26 9.28
CA ALA A 22 -1.38 -5.99 9.84
C ALA A 22 -0.48 -7.24 9.80
N GLU A 23 -1.10 -8.41 9.77
CA GLU A 23 -0.52 -9.74 9.82
C GLU A 23 -0.01 -10.21 8.44
N ALA A 24 0.17 -9.31 7.47
CA ALA A 24 0.59 -9.64 6.10
C ALA A 24 1.85 -10.53 6.05
N ALA A 25 2.82 -10.30 6.93
CA ALA A 25 4.03 -11.12 7.04
C ALA A 25 3.72 -12.55 7.53
N ALA A 26 2.81 -12.71 8.50
CA ALA A 26 2.39 -14.02 8.99
C ALA A 26 1.69 -14.83 7.89
N PHE A 27 0.81 -14.19 7.12
CA PHE A 27 0.20 -14.84 5.96
C PHE A 27 1.22 -15.26 4.90
N GLY A 28 2.23 -14.43 4.65
CA GLY A 28 3.34 -14.79 3.75
C GLY A 28 4.02 -16.08 4.18
N ASN A 29 4.34 -16.21 5.47
CA ASN A 29 4.94 -17.42 6.02
C ASN A 29 4.03 -18.63 5.84
N VAL A 30 2.77 -18.53 6.25
CA VAL A 30 1.80 -19.64 6.14
C VAL A 30 1.63 -20.10 4.70
N LEU A 31 1.51 -19.17 3.74
CA LEU A 31 1.34 -19.51 2.33
C LEU A 31 2.58 -20.16 1.72
N VAL A 32 3.79 -19.69 2.06
CA VAL A 32 5.03 -20.32 1.60
C VAL A 32 5.14 -21.75 2.13
N GLN A 33 4.78 -21.98 3.40
CA GLN A 33 4.76 -23.34 3.97
C GLN A 33 3.68 -24.22 3.33
N ALA A 34 2.48 -23.69 3.11
CA ALA A 34 1.41 -24.40 2.42
C ALA A 34 1.80 -24.78 0.98
N ARG A 35 2.54 -23.91 0.28
CA ARG A 35 3.06 -24.20 -1.06
C ARG A 35 4.11 -25.31 -1.03
N ALA A 36 5.03 -25.27 -0.06
CA ALA A 36 6.03 -26.33 0.11
C ALA A 36 5.39 -27.72 0.37
N GLN A 37 4.19 -27.73 0.97
CA GLN A 37 3.40 -28.94 1.20
C GLN A 37 2.43 -29.29 0.04
N GLY A 38 2.47 -28.56 -1.08
CA GLY A 38 1.58 -28.79 -2.23
C GLY A 38 0.10 -28.44 -1.99
N ARG A 39 -0.22 -27.68 -0.93
CA ARG A 39 -1.61 -27.32 -0.57
C ARG A 39 -2.15 -26.09 -1.30
N VAL A 40 -1.25 -25.24 -1.81
CA VAL A 40 -1.59 -24.06 -2.61
C VAL A 40 -0.69 -24.01 -3.84
N GLY A 41 -1.17 -23.32 -4.88
CA GLY A 41 -0.47 -23.20 -6.16
C GLY A 41 0.72 -22.23 -6.13
N ASP A 42 0.97 -21.62 -7.28
CA ASP A 42 2.04 -20.66 -7.50
C ASP A 42 1.81 -19.30 -6.81
N LEU A 43 2.78 -18.39 -6.95
CA LEU A 43 2.70 -17.05 -6.36
C LEU A 43 1.45 -16.27 -6.78
N PRO A 44 1.04 -16.25 -8.07
CA PRO A 44 -0.24 -15.71 -8.48
C PRO A 44 -1.44 -16.33 -7.76
N ALA A 45 -1.49 -17.67 -7.61
CA ALA A 45 -2.57 -18.34 -6.90
C ALA A 45 -2.61 -17.96 -5.41
N MET A 46 -1.46 -17.89 -4.75
CA MET A 46 -1.36 -17.44 -3.35
C MET A 46 -1.84 -15.99 -3.17
N ARG A 47 -1.48 -15.09 -4.09
CA ARG A 47 -1.94 -13.69 -4.06
C ARG A 47 -3.46 -13.59 -4.26
N ARG A 48 -4.03 -14.37 -5.19
CA ARG A 48 -5.49 -14.43 -5.39
C ARG A 48 -6.20 -14.96 -4.16
N LEU A 49 -5.68 -16.02 -3.54
CA LEU A 49 -6.23 -16.59 -2.30
C LEU A 49 -6.23 -15.55 -1.17
N LEU A 50 -5.13 -14.82 -0.98
CA LEU A 50 -5.05 -13.74 0.01
C LEU A 50 -6.08 -12.63 -0.27
N ALA A 51 -6.16 -12.15 -1.51
CA ALA A 51 -7.09 -11.09 -1.88
C ALA A 51 -8.56 -11.50 -1.73
N ALA A 52 -8.88 -12.78 -1.94
CA ALA A 52 -10.24 -13.31 -1.80
C ALA A 52 -10.65 -13.59 -0.34
N THR A 53 -9.69 -13.76 0.58
CA THR A 53 -9.97 -14.21 1.95
C THR A 53 -9.74 -13.15 3.02
N GLN A 54 -8.99 -12.09 2.70
CA GLN A 54 -8.62 -11.06 3.68
C GLN A 54 -9.36 -9.75 3.43
N PRO A 55 -9.70 -9.00 4.50
CA PRO A 55 -10.31 -7.69 4.36
C PRO A 55 -9.31 -6.69 3.77
N LEU A 56 -9.57 -6.23 2.56
CA LEU A 56 -8.83 -5.17 1.88
C LEU A 56 -9.60 -3.85 1.99
N THR A 57 -8.86 -2.75 2.15
CA THR A 57 -9.43 -1.41 2.07
C THR A 57 -8.71 -0.62 1.02
N TRP A 58 -9.48 0.01 0.15
CA TRP A 58 -9.00 0.84 -0.94
C TRP A 58 -9.05 2.31 -0.52
N TYR A 59 -7.98 3.03 -0.80
CA TYR A 59 -7.88 4.46 -0.62
C TYR A 59 -7.58 5.07 -1.99
N GLU A 60 -8.59 5.68 -2.58
CA GLU A 60 -8.43 6.43 -3.82
C GLU A 60 -7.83 7.81 -3.54
N PRO A 61 -6.96 8.35 -4.41
CA PRO A 61 -6.48 9.71 -4.29
C PRO A 61 -7.65 10.70 -4.31
N ARG A 62 -7.70 11.61 -3.34
CA ARG A 62 -8.80 12.60 -3.22
C ARG A 62 -8.53 13.93 -3.92
N GLY A 63 -7.33 14.11 -4.47
CA GLY A 63 -6.92 15.32 -5.18
C GLY A 63 -6.20 16.35 -4.29
N ASP A 64 -5.56 17.30 -4.99
CA ASP A 64 -4.56 18.27 -4.54
C ASP A 64 -3.18 17.68 -4.15
N THR A 65 -2.32 17.56 -5.16
CA THR A 65 -0.91 17.16 -5.03
C THR A 65 0.00 18.31 -4.62
N ARG A 66 -0.46 19.58 -4.62
CA ARG A 66 0.40 20.76 -4.42
C ARG A 66 1.05 20.77 -3.04
N ARG A 67 0.32 20.31 -2.01
CA ARG A 67 0.87 20.14 -0.65
C ARG A 67 2.03 19.14 -0.62
N TRP A 68 1.93 18.09 -1.44
CA TRP A 68 2.94 17.02 -1.54
C TRP A 68 4.13 17.44 -2.38
N GLU A 69 3.90 18.19 -3.46
CA GLU A 69 4.94 18.83 -4.26
C GLU A 69 5.75 19.83 -3.42
N THR A 70 5.07 20.67 -2.64
CA THR A 70 5.70 21.61 -1.71
C THR A 70 6.51 20.88 -0.64
N ALA A 71 5.96 19.82 -0.04
CA ALA A 71 6.67 19.00 0.93
C ALA A 71 7.92 18.34 0.33
N ARG A 72 7.81 17.81 -0.90
CA ARG A 72 8.93 17.22 -1.65
C ARG A 72 10.03 18.25 -1.93
N ALA A 73 9.68 19.47 -2.31
CA ALA A 73 10.63 20.56 -2.55
C ALA A 73 11.44 20.91 -1.27
N ARG A 74 10.78 20.93 -0.11
CA ARG A 74 11.45 21.14 1.19
C ARG A 74 12.44 20.02 1.52
N LEU A 75 12.07 18.77 1.27
CA LEU A 75 12.96 17.60 1.48
C LEU A 75 14.14 17.59 0.50
N ALA A 76 13.96 18.13 -0.70
CA ALA A 76 15.00 18.23 -1.72
C ALA A 76 15.98 19.41 -1.50
N GLY A 77 15.81 20.22 -0.44
CA GLY A 77 16.71 21.33 -0.09
C GLY A 77 16.59 22.58 -0.97
N GLY A 78 15.55 22.67 -1.82
CA GLY A 78 15.30 23.89 -2.60
C GLY A 78 14.63 24.97 -1.75
N PRO A 79 15.04 26.25 -1.83
CA PRO A 79 14.29 27.31 -1.17
C PRO A 79 12.85 27.33 -1.71
N PRO A 80 11.83 27.61 -0.88
CA PRO A 80 10.49 27.80 -1.39
C PRO A 80 10.52 29.01 -2.33
N GLY A 81 10.21 28.78 -3.61
CA GLY A 81 9.92 29.86 -4.53
C GLY A 81 8.74 30.67 -3.99
N LEU A 82 9.05 31.83 -3.40
CA LEU A 82 8.13 32.96 -3.43
C LEU A 82 8.07 33.48 -4.87
N PRO A 83 6.97 34.14 -5.28
CA PRO A 83 6.81 34.71 -6.62
C PRO A 83 8.00 35.59 -7.03
#